data_AF-A0A8J8SVG4-F1
#
_entry.id   AF-A0A8J8SVG4-F1
#
_cell.length_a   1.000
_cell.length_b   1.000
_cell.length_c   1.000
_cell.angle_alpha   90.00
_cell.angle_beta   90.00
_cell.angle_gamma   90.00
#
_symmetry.space_group_name_H-M   'P 1'
#
loop_
_entity.id
_entity.type
_entity.pdbx_description
1 polymer ?
#
loop_
_entity_poly.entity_id
_entity_poly.type
_entity_poly.pdbx_seq_one_letter_code
_entity_poly.pdbx_strand_id
1 'polypeptide(L)'
;MLIQDTTLAIRLAQRLNRCIMSEQYQVAERALLLWNNERVKQIIGVHEIKEQIYHILIEGLITNAQSHWNSLVQGLTFYLMKLLVDQDAELFDKAADYFQKKNTLSKQLRAKQDAKWRMLEHKATLKEYSKYVK
;
A
#
# COMPACT_ATOMS: atom_id res chain seq x y z
N MET A 1 -15.12 25.35 17.44
CA MET A 1 -15.33 24.87 16.06
C MET A 1 -13.95 24.58 15.46
N LEU A 2 -13.38 23.41 15.75
CA LEU A 2 -12.10 23.02 15.17
C LEU A 2 -12.39 22.54 13.75
N ILE A 3 -11.99 23.34 12.77
CA ILE A 3 -11.78 22.84 11.41
C ILE A 3 -10.62 21.84 11.56
N GLN A 4 -10.94 20.56 11.74
CA GLN A 4 -9.93 19.52 11.63
C GLN A 4 -9.40 19.59 10.20
N ASP A 5 -8.13 19.99 10.04
CA ASP A 5 -7.50 20.11 8.74
C ASP A 5 -7.44 18.73 8.07
N THR A 6 -8.39 18.47 7.18
CA THR A 6 -8.53 17.22 6.44
C THR A 6 -7.28 16.93 5.60
N THR A 7 -6.57 17.98 5.16
CA THR A 7 -5.31 17.86 4.43
C THR A 7 -4.22 17.26 5.30
N LEU A 8 -4.12 17.70 6.56
CA LEU A 8 -3.16 17.16 7.52
C LEU A 8 -3.43 15.68 7.80
N ALA A 9 -4.69 15.31 8.03
CA ALA A 9 -5.10 13.94 8.30
C ALA A 9 -4.72 12.98 7.15
N ILE A 10 -5.00 13.39 5.90
CA ILE A 10 -4.63 12.61 4.70
C ILE A 10 -3.10 12.45 4.59
N ARG A 11 -2.34 13.54 4.75
CA ARG A 11 -0.87 13.49 4.67
C ARG A 11 -0.27 12.61 5.75
N LEU A 12 -0.82 12.68 6.97
CA LEU A 12 -0.42 11.83 8.08
C LEU A 12 -0.68 10.37 7.77
N ALA A 13 -1.89 10.01 7.31
CA ALA A 13 -2.22 8.64 6.94
C ALA A 13 -1.33 8.10 5.83
N GLN A 14 -1.05 8.89 4.79
CA GLN A 14 -0.11 8.51 3.72
C GLN A 14 1.31 8.28 4.26
N ARG A 15 1.77 9.11 5.20
CA ARG A 15 3.08 8.94 5.83
C ARG A 15 3.12 7.67 6.68
N LEU A 16 2.10 7.44 7.50
CA LEU A 16 1.98 6.23 8.32
C LEU A 16 1.94 4.98 7.45
N ASN A 17 1.19 4.99 6.35
CA ASN A 17 1.13 3.85 5.43
C ASN A 17 2.52 3.50 4.86
N ARG A 18 3.31 4.50 4.48
CA ARG A 18 4.71 4.27 4.06
C ARG A 18 5.58 3.69 5.18
N CYS A 19 5.38 4.13 6.42
CA CYS A 19 6.12 3.60 7.56
C CYS A 19 5.70 2.16 7.89
N ILE A 20 4.40 1.83 7.76
CA ILE A 20 3.89 0.47 7.91
C ILE A 20 4.59 -0.45 6.91
N MET A 21 4.70 -0.04 5.64
CA MET A 21 5.36 -0.80 4.57
C MET A 21 6.90 -0.81 4.65
N SER A 22 7.50 -0.34 5.74
CA SER A 22 8.96 -0.32 5.88
C SER A 22 9.48 -1.73 6.20
N GLU A 23 10.53 -2.16 5.50
CA GLU A 23 11.26 -3.40 5.82
C GLU A 23 11.97 -3.33 7.19
N GLN A 24 12.18 -2.13 7.75
CA GLN A 24 12.76 -1.97 9.08
C GLN A 24 11.68 -2.20 10.14
N TYR A 25 11.76 -3.33 10.84
CA TYR A 25 10.70 -3.76 11.76
C TYR A 25 10.34 -2.70 12.81
N GLN A 26 11.31 -1.96 13.34
CA GLN A 26 11.08 -0.93 14.36
C GLN A 26 10.22 0.23 13.83
N VAL A 27 10.38 0.58 12.55
CA VAL A 27 9.59 1.63 11.90
C VAL A 27 8.17 1.14 11.66
N ALA A 28 8.02 -0.08 11.12
CA ALA A 28 6.72 -0.69 10.84
C ALA A 28 5.91 -0.94 12.13
N GLU A 29 6.53 -1.55 13.14
CA GLU A 29 5.95 -1.80 14.45
C GLU A 29 5.45 -0.50 15.08
N ARG A 30 6.30 0.52 15.16
CA ARG A 30 5.92 1.79 15.79
C ARG A 30 4.80 2.48 15.02
N ALA A 31 4.78 2.40 13.70
CA ALA A 31 3.73 2.95 12.87
C ALA A 31 2.38 2.24 13.07
N LEU A 32 2.38 0.90 13.14
CA LEU A 32 1.17 0.12 13.41
C LEU A 32 0.60 0.43 14.81
N LEU A 33 1.46 0.52 15.82
CA LEU A 33 1.04 0.81 17.20
C LEU A 33 0.50 2.24 17.39
N LEU A 34 0.83 3.19 16.50
CA LEU A 34 0.24 4.53 16.56
C LEU A 34 -1.29 4.52 16.37
N TRP A 35 -1.85 3.47 15.77
CA TRP A 35 -3.30 3.34 15.64
C TRP A 35 -4.01 3.08 16.98
N ASN A 36 -3.29 2.63 18.01
CA ASN A 36 -3.84 2.53 19.36
C ASN A 36 -3.94 3.89 20.07
N ASN A 37 -3.32 4.94 19.52
CA ASN A 37 -3.36 6.27 20.12
C ASN A 37 -4.70 6.96 19.80
N GLU A 38 -5.48 7.28 20.83
CA GLU A 38 -6.78 7.95 20.67
C GLU A 38 -6.70 9.27 19.91
N ARG A 39 -5.65 10.08 20.10
CA ARG A 39 -5.49 11.34 19.35
C ARG A 39 -5.23 11.08 17.87
N VAL A 40 -4.45 10.06 17.54
CA VAL A 40 -4.21 9.67 16.13
C VAL A 40 -5.53 9.19 15.50
N LYS A 41 -6.29 8.35 16.22
CA LYS A 41 -7.62 7.92 15.78
C LYS A 41 -8.59 9.08 15.61
N GLN A 42 -8.55 10.09 16.48
CA GLN A 42 -9.39 11.29 16.35
C GLN A 42 -9.00 12.18 15.17
N ILE A 43 -7.70 12.34 14.89
CA ILE A 43 -7.21 13.14 13.77
C ILE A 43 -7.49 12.46 12.43
N ILE A 44 -7.34 11.13 12.36
CA ILE A 44 -7.49 10.36 11.13
C ILE A 44 -8.95 9.90 10.93
N GLY A 45 -9.67 9.58 12.01
CA GLY A 45 -11.05 9.06 12.02
C GLY A 45 -12.13 10.12 11.82
N VAL A 46 -11.84 11.16 11.06
CA VAL A 46 -12.80 12.17 10.62
C VAL A 46 -13.77 11.51 9.64
N HIS A 47 -15.07 11.51 9.95
CA HIS A 47 -16.09 10.74 9.25
C HIS A 47 -16.11 11.06 7.75
N GLU A 48 -15.87 12.32 7.39
CA GLU A 48 -15.89 12.84 6.02
C GLU A 48 -14.76 12.26 5.13
N ILE A 49 -13.64 11.82 5.70
CA ILE A 49 -12.49 11.27 4.94
C ILE A 49 -12.23 9.79 5.22
N LYS A 50 -13.07 9.14 6.03
CA LYS A 50 -12.91 7.75 6.48
C LYS A 50 -12.65 6.79 5.31
N GLU A 51 -13.41 6.93 4.21
CA GLU A 51 -13.22 6.13 3.00
C GLU A 51 -11.83 6.29 2.39
N GLN A 52 -11.36 7.53 2.26
CA GLN A 52 -10.03 7.79 1.71
C GLN A 52 -8.91 7.23 2.61
N ILE A 53 -9.09 7.30 3.93
CA ILE A 53 -8.17 6.70 4.90
C ILE A 53 -8.11 5.18 4.74
N TYR A 54 -9.26 4.51 4.62
CA TYR A 54 -9.31 3.06 4.41
C TYR A 54 -8.56 2.66 3.14
N HIS A 55 -8.81 3.37 2.03
CA HIS A 55 -8.06 3.13 0.78
C HIS A 55 -6.54 3.31 0.93
N ILE A 56 -6.09 4.29 1.73
CA ILE A 56 -4.67 4.52 1.99
C ILE A 56 -4.06 3.37 2.80
N LEU A 57 -4.72 2.95 3.89
CA LEU A 57 -4.16 1.96 4.81
C LEU A 57 -4.18 0.54 4.25
N ILE A 58 -5.24 0.16 3.52
CA ILE A 58 -5.42 -1.21 3.03
C ILE A 58 -4.28 -1.67 2.13
N GLU A 59 -3.73 -0.78 1.30
CA GLU A 59 -2.57 -1.08 0.46
C GLU A 59 -1.36 -1.54 1.30
N GLY A 60 -1.04 -0.81 2.38
CA GLY A 60 0.09 -1.18 3.23
C GLY A 60 -0.18 -2.42 4.08
N LEU A 61 -1.41 -2.56 4.61
CA LEU A 61 -1.78 -3.69 5.46
C LEU A 61 -1.80 -5.01 4.68
N ILE A 62 -2.41 -5.06 3.50
CA ILE A 62 -2.43 -6.29 2.69
C ILE A 62 -1.02 -6.66 2.25
N THR A 63 -0.21 -5.68 1.84
CA THR A 63 1.19 -5.93 1.43
C THR A 63 1.98 -6.52 2.60
N ASN A 64 1.92 -5.90 3.78
CA ASN A 64 2.63 -6.39 4.95
C ASN A 64 2.18 -7.77 5.40
N ALA A 65 0.87 -8.03 5.40
CA ALA A 65 0.32 -9.33 5.77
C ALA A 65 0.82 -10.47 4.86
N GLN A 66 1.11 -10.16 3.60
CA GLN A 66 1.57 -11.13 2.61
C GLN A 66 3.09 -11.33 2.62
N SER A 67 3.88 -10.27 2.82
CA SER A 67 5.30 -10.30 2.50
C SER A 67 6.25 -9.73 3.54
N HIS A 68 5.77 -9.15 4.65
CA HIS A 68 6.70 -8.61 5.66
C HIS A 68 7.47 -9.75 6.32
N TRP A 69 8.80 -9.67 6.43
CA TRP A 69 9.63 -10.78 6.92
C TRP A 69 9.49 -11.05 8.43
N ASN A 70 9.15 -10.02 9.21
CA ASN A 70 9.00 -10.12 10.66
C ASN A 70 7.59 -10.53 11.09
N SER A 71 7.47 -11.62 11.85
CA SER A 71 6.18 -12.19 12.30
C SER A 71 5.41 -11.31 13.29
N LEU A 72 6.10 -10.53 14.14
CA LEU A 72 5.44 -9.59 15.05
C LEU A 72 4.75 -8.47 14.27
N VAL A 73 5.41 -7.93 13.25
CA VAL A 73 4.83 -6.92 12.36
C VAL A 73 3.63 -7.48 11.59
N GLN A 74 3.71 -8.72 11.11
CA GLN A 74 2.56 -9.41 10.51
C GLN A 74 1.40 -9.53 11.50
N GLY A 75 1.67 -9.94 12.75
CA GLY A 75 0.67 -10.05 13.81
C GLY A 75 -0.03 -8.71 14.13
N LEU A 76 0.74 -7.63 14.27
CA LEU A 76 0.20 -6.27 14.45
C LEU A 76 -0.61 -5.80 13.23
N THR A 77 -0.20 -6.19 12.04
CA THR A 77 -0.92 -5.91 10.79
C THR A 77 -2.29 -6.58 10.80
N PHE A 78 -2.37 -7.89 11.12
CA PHE A 78 -3.65 -8.60 11.24
C PHE A 78 -4.54 -8.02 12.33
N TYR A 79 -3.98 -7.63 13.48
CA TYR A 79 -4.71 -6.96 14.53
C TYR A 79 -5.35 -5.65 14.03
N LEU A 80 -4.59 -4.81 13.32
CA LEU A 80 -5.12 -3.56 12.78
C LEU A 80 -6.16 -3.80 11.68
N MET A 81 -5.95 -4.78 10.80
CA MET A 81 -6.97 -5.18 9.80
C MET A 81 -8.27 -5.58 10.49
N LYS A 82 -8.20 -6.41 11.54
CA LYS A 82 -9.38 -6.81 12.33
C LYS A 82 -10.08 -5.59 12.94
N LEU A 83 -9.33 -4.66 13.53
CA LEU A 83 -9.90 -3.46 14.12
C LEU A 83 -10.63 -2.58 13.08
N LEU A 84 -10.13 -2.51 11.85
CA LEU A 84 -10.82 -1.79 10.77
C LEU A 84 -12.09 -2.52 10.31
N VAL A 85 -12.07 -3.85 10.21
CA VAL A 85 -13.26 -4.65 9.91
C VAL A 85 -14.33 -4.49 11.00
N ASP A 86 -13.92 -4.57 12.27
CA ASP A 86 -14.82 -4.40 13.43
C ASP A 86 -15.44 -2.99 13.47
N GLN A 87 -14.77 -1.99 12.89
CA GLN A 87 -15.29 -0.62 12.77
C GLN A 87 -16.22 -0.42 11.58
N ASP A 88 -15.91 -1.03 10.43
CA ASP A 88 -16.67 -0.87 9.18
C ASP A 88 -16.28 -1.94 8.14
N ALA A 89 -16.94 -3.09 8.21
CA ALA A 89 -16.65 -4.21 7.33
C ALA A 89 -16.92 -3.88 5.84
N GLU A 90 -18.02 -3.16 5.54
CA GLU A 90 -18.37 -2.80 4.17
C GLU A 90 -17.32 -1.88 3.54
N LEU A 91 -16.86 -0.87 4.31
CA LEU A 91 -15.81 0.03 3.84
C LEU A 91 -14.46 -0.68 3.67
N PHE A 92 -14.15 -1.63 4.57
CA PHE A 92 -12.97 -2.46 4.45
C PHE A 92 -12.98 -3.27 3.15
N ASP A 93 -14.08 -3.97 2.88
CA ASP A 93 -14.24 -4.79 1.67
C ASP A 93 -14.15 -3.95 0.40
N LYS A 94 -14.84 -2.79 0.37
CA LYS A 94 -14.76 -1.85 -0.75
C LYS A 94 -13.33 -1.38 -1.02
N ALA A 95 -12.56 -1.10 0.04
CA ALA A 95 -11.18 -0.68 -0.07
C ALA A 95 -10.23 -1.80 -0.51
N ALA A 96 -10.45 -3.03 -0.04
CA ALA A 96 -9.73 -4.22 -0.47
C ALA A 96 -9.96 -4.52 -1.96
N ASP A 97 -11.22 -4.47 -2.41
CA ASP A 97 -11.59 -4.63 -3.82
C ASP A 97 -10.94 -3.58 -4.72
N TYR A 98 -10.96 -2.31 -4.27
CA TYR A 98 -10.31 -1.22 -4.99
C TYR A 98 -8.80 -1.49 -5.14
N PHE A 99 -8.13 -1.90 -4.07
CA PHE A 99 -6.71 -2.25 -4.10
C PHE A 99 -6.42 -3.42 -5.04
N GLN A 100 -7.23 -4.49 -5.01
CA GLN A 100 -7.05 -5.65 -5.87
C GLN A 100 -7.18 -5.29 -7.36
N LYS A 101 -8.18 -4.47 -7.72
CA LYS A 101 -8.36 -3.96 -9.09
C LYS A 101 -7.17 -3.11 -9.54
N LYS A 102 -6.73 -2.16 -8.70
CA LYS A 102 -5.56 -1.30 -8.95
C LYS A 102 -4.27 -2.10 -9.13
N ASN A 103 -4.05 -3.12 -8.28
CA ASN A 103 -2.88 -3.99 -8.33
C ASN A 103 -2.87 -4.85 -9.60
N THR A 104 -4.02 -5.42 -9.97
CA THR A 104 -4.19 -6.21 -11.19
C THR A 104 -3.88 -5.37 -12.43
N LEU A 105 -4.44 -4.16 -12.53
CA LEU A 105 -4.17 -3.25 -13.63
C LEU A 105 -2.67 -2.87 -13.70
N SER A 106 -2.05 -2.59 -12.56
CA SER A 106 -0.62 -2.27 -12.47
C SER A 106 0.26 -3.42 -12.95
N LYS A 107 -0.07 -4.67 -12.57
CA LYS A 107 0.61 -5.88 -13.06
C LYS A 107 0.47 -6.05 -14.58
N GLN A 108 -0.72 -5.82 -15.13
CA GLN A 108 -0.94 -5.89 -16.58
C GLN A 108 -0.15 -4.83 -17.35
N LEU A 109 -0.08 -3.59 -16.82
CA LEU A 109 0.71 -2.51 -17.44
C LEU A 109 2.21 -2.84 -17.42
N ARG A 110 2.74 -3.35 -16.29
CA ARG A 110 4.13 -3.80 -16.20
C ARG A 110 4.41 -4.94 -17.19
N ALA A 111 3.55 -5.94 -17.28
CA ALA A 111 3.72 -7.04 -18.24
C ALA A 111 3.77 -6.55 -19.70
N LYS A 112 2.93 -5.56 -20.06
CA LYS A 112 2.98 -4.92 -21.39
C LYS A 112 4.29 -4.16 -21.62
N GLN A 113 4.82 -3.49 -20.61
CA GLN A 113 6.11 -2.79 -20.68
C GLN A 113 7.27 -3.79 -20.83
N ASP A 114 7.29 -4.85 -20.02
CA ASP A 114 8.32 -5.90 -20.09
C ASP A 114 8.33 -6.60 -21.44
N ALA A 115 7.15 -6.87 -22.03
CA ALA A 115 7.06 -7.45 -23.37
C ALA A 115 7.68 -6.52 -24.43
N LYS A 116 7.44 -5.20 -24.34
CA LYS A 116 8.08 -4.22 -25.23
C LYS A 116 9.59 -4.19 -25.05
N TRP A 117 10.09 -4.21 -23.80
CA TRP A 117 11.52 -4.25 -23.52
C TRP A 117 12.20 -5.49 -24.09
N ARG A 118 11.61 -6.68 -23.92
CA ARG A 118 12.13 -7.93 -24.52
C ARG A 118 12.19 -7.86 -26.05
N MET A 119 11.18 -7.27 -26.70
CA MET A 119 11.21 -7.08 -28.15
C MET A 119 12.34 -6.14 -28.59
N LEU A 120 12.62 -5.08 -27.82
CA LEU A 120 13.72 -4.16 -28.10
C LEU A 120 15.08 -4.82 -27.90
N GLU A 121 15.27 -5.57 -26.82
CA GLU A 121 16.49 -6.35 -26.56
C GLU A 121 16.74 -7.38 -27.66
N HIS A 122 15.70 -8.09 -28.10
CA HIS A 122 15.83 -9.05 -29.20
C HIS A 122 16.25 -8.38 -30.52
N LYS A 123 15.69 -7.21 -30.85
CA LYS A 123 16.11 -6.45 -32.04
C LYS A 123 17.53 -5.91 -31.92
N ALA A 124 17.93 -5.47 -30.73
CA ALA A 124 19.29 -4.97 -30.48
C ALA A 124 20.33 -6.09 -30.63
N THR A 125 20.08 -7.25 -30.02
CA THR A 125 20.97 -8.43 -30.11
C THR A 125 21.10 -8.96 -31.54
N LEU A 126 20.01 -9.02 -32.31
CA LEU A 126 20.08 -9.39 -33.74
C LEU A 126 20.93 -8.42 -34.57
N LYS A 127 20.79 -7.11 -34.32
CA LYS A 127 21.60 -6.08 -34.99
C LYS A 127 23.08 -6.18 -34.61
N GLU A 128 23.36 -6.49 -33.36
CA GLU A 128 24.71 -6.72 -32.86
C GLU A 128 25.34 -7.97 -33.48
N TYR A 129 24.60 -9.09 -33.55
CA TYR A 129 25.05 -10.31 -34.22
C TYR A 129 25.36 -10.09 -35.71
N SER A 130 24.52 -9.33 -36.40
CA SER A 130 24.73 -8.95 -37.81
C SER A 130 26.00 -8.12 -38.06
N LYS A 131 26.61 -7.54 -37.01
CA LYS A 131 27.87 -6.80 -37.10
C LYS A 131 29.09 -7.72 -37.14
N TYR A 132 28.98 -8.94 -36.61
CA TYR A 132 30.07 -9.93 -36.51
C TYR A 132 30.04 -10.98 -37.62
N VAL A 133 28.96 -11.05 -38.42
CA VAL A 133 28.80 -11.98 -39.55
C VAL A 133 29.16 -11.30 -40.88
N LYS A 134 30.20 -10.44 -40.90
CA LYS A 134 30.75 -9.85 -42.12
C LYS A 134 32.15 -10.34 -42.38
#